data_AF-A0A436WVV1-F1
#
_entry.id   AF-A0A436WVV1-F1
#
_cell.length_a   1.000
_cell.length_b   1.000
_cell.length_c   1.000
_cell.angle_alpha   90.00
_cell.angle_beta   90.00
_cell.angle_gamma   90.00
#
_symmetry.space_group_name_H-M   'P 1'
#
loop_
_entity.id
_entity.type
_entity.pdbx_description
1 polymer ?
#
loop_
_entity_poly.entity_id
_entity_poly.type
_entity_poly.pdbx_seq_one_letter_code
_entity_poly.pdbx_strand_id
1 'polypeptide(L)'
;MEAQDNQTTDARPHEEAHADIYGEDGAVLSSFLAHVGAAIADRDTLTLKRDVGDLHQSELGDLLEALHPEQRRALVELLGSDFDFSALTEVDEAIRLDIVDNLPNEQIAQAVQELDSDDAVYI
;
A
#
# COMPACT_ATOMS: atom_id res chain seq x y z
N MET A 1 26.80 9.55 45.02
CA MET A 1 25.49 9.38 45.66
C MET A 1 24.52 10.21 44.81
N GLU A 2 24.11 9.66 43.68
CA GLU A 2 22.82 8.94 43.49
C GLU A 2 21.65 9.91 43.74
N ALA A 3 20.77 10.18 42.77
CA ALA A 3 19.93 9.19 42.13
C ALA A 3 19.55 9.51 40.67
N GLN A 4 19.31 8.43 39.94
CA GLN A 4 18.62 8.31 38.66
C GLN A 4 17.10 8.29 38.89
N ASP A 5 16.32 8.76 37.91
CA ASP A 5 14.95 8.32 37.53
C ASP A 5 14.59 9.09 36.25
N ASN A 6 14.72 8.62 35.00
CA ASN A 6 14.06 7.54 34.25
C ASN A 6 12.52 7.63 34.14
N GLN A 7 12.02 8.01 32.96
CA GLN A 7 10.96 7.31 32.20
C GLN A 7 10.69 8.09 30.89
N THR A 8 11.07 7.59 29.71
CA THR A 8 10.42 6.54 28.89
C THR A 8 9.23 7.07 28.09
N THR A 9 9.46 7.32 26.80
CA THR A 9 8.55 6.86 25.75
C THR A 9 9.40 6.37 24.59
N ASP A 10 9.76 5.09 24.74
CA ASP A 10 9.99 4.08 23.70
C ASP A 10 9.65 4.52 22.27
N ALA A 11 10.60 5.18 21.59
CA ALA A 11 10.64 5.17 20.14
C ALA A 11 11.13 3.77 19.74
N ARG A 12 10.19 2.84 19.60
CA ARG A 12 10.45 1.51 19.06
C ARG A 12 11.27 1.66 17.78
N PRO A 13 12.35 0.89 17.57
CA PRO A 13 12.95 0.76 16.26
C PRO A 13 11.92 0.03 15.39
N HIS A 14 11.14 0.77 14.60
CA HIS A 14 10.42 0.21 13.47
C HIS A 14 11.33 0.36 12.25
N GLU A 15 12.47 -0.31 12.31
CA GLU A 15 13.42 -0.39 11.21
C GLU A 15 13.72 -1.89 11.04
N GLU A 16 13.54 -2.38 9.81
CA GLU A 16 14.05 -3.66 9.29
C GLU A 16 13.22 -4.94 9.57
N ALA A 17 11.92 -4.89 9.28
CA ALA A 17 11.22 -6.06 8.74
C ALA A 17 10.46 -5.69 7.47
N HIS A 18 11.08 -4.89 6.59
CA HIS A 18 10.61 -4.73 5.23
C HIS A 18 10.56 -6.13 4.63
N ALA A 19 9.36 -6.59 4.25
CA ALA A 19 9.27 -7.76 3.40
C ALA A 19 10.17 -7.46 2.21
N ASP A 20 11.21 -8.28 1.96
CA ASP A 20 12.13 -8.12 0.83
C ASP A 20 11.36 -8.32 -0.49
N ILE A 21 10.47 -7.38 -0.83
CA ILE A 21 9.71 -7.34 -2.08
C ILE A 21 10.55 -6.72 -3.19
N TYR A 22 11.71 -6.15 -2.86
CA TYR A 22 12.65 -5.55 -3.79
C TYR A 22 13.76 -6.51 -4.17
N GLY A 23 14.13 -6.51 -5.44
CA GLY A 23 15.31 -7.21 -5.95
C GLY A 23 16.59 -6.42 -5.75
N GLU A 24 17.71 -7.00 -6.20
CA GLU A 24 19.04 -6.37 -6.14
C GLU A 24 19.13 -5.04 -6.92
N ASP A 25 18.21 -4.79 -7.85
CA ASP A 25 18.13 -3.56 -8.66
C ASP A 25 17.25 -2.47 -8.02
N GLY A 26 16.64 -2.74 -6.85
CA GLY A 26 15.70 -1.83 -6.19
C GLY A 26 14.29 -1.82 -6.81
N ALA A 27 14.03 -2.65 -7.83
CA ALA A 27 12.70 -2.85 -8.39
C ALA A 27 11.93 -3.96 -7.65
N VAL A 28 10.59 -3.89 -7.69
CA VAL A 28 9.73 -4.94 -7.14
C VAL A 28 10.02 -6.29 -7.82
N LEU A 29 10.23 -7.34 -7.01
CA LEU A 29 10.57 -8.68 -7.43
C LEU A 29 9.52 -9.23 -8.39
N SER A 30 9.95 -9.75 -9.54
CA SER A 30 9.04 -10.40 -10.50
C SER A 30 8.32 -11.60 -9.90
N SER A 31 8.93 -12.30 -8.94
CA SER A 31 8.29 -13.37 -8.18
C SER A 31 7.15 -12.85 -7.31
N PHE A 32 7.31 -11.68 -6.70
CA PHE A 32 6.27 -11.05 -5.90
C PHE A 32 5.14 -10.52 -6.80
N LEU A 33 5.46 -9.86 -7.91
CA LEU A 33 4.46 -9.44 -8.90
C LEU A 33 3.66 -10.62 -9.48
N ALA A 34 4.33 -11.74 -9.77
CA ALA A 34 3.65 -12.95 -10.22
C ALA A 34 2.76 -13.55 -9.12
N HIS A 35 3.20 -13.48 -7.85
CA HIS A 35 2.41 -13.94 -6.71
C HIS A 35 1.13 -13.11 -6.53
N VAL A 36 1.27 -11.78 -6.47
CA VAL A 36 0.15 -10.83 -6.36
C VAL A 36 -0.77 -10.96 -7.58
N GLY A 37 -0.21 -11.04 -8.78
CA GLY A 37 -0.99 -11.23 -10.01
C GLY A 37 -1.80 -12.54 -10.02
N ALA A 38 -1.23 -13.62 -9.48
CA ALA A 38 -1.95 -14.89 -9.33
C ALA A 38 -3.07 -14.80 -8.28
N ALA A 39 -2.82 -14.15 -7.14
CA ALA A 39 -3.82 -13.94 -6.11
C ALA A 39 -4.98 -13.05 -6.62
N ILE A 40 -4.70 -12.01 -7.41
CA ILE A 40 -5.72 -11.21 -8.09
C ILE A 40 -6.54 -12.08 -9.06
N ALA A 41 -5.89 -12.91 -9.87
CA ALA A 41 -6.57 -13.77 -10.83
C ALA A 41 -7.47 -14.81 -10.16
N ASP A 42 -7.04 -15.37 -9.03
CA ASP A 42 -7.84 -16.30 -8.22
C ASP A 42 -8.90 -15.59 -7.35
N ARG A 43 -8.85 -14.25 -7.28
CA ARG A 43 -9.62 -13.42 -6.34
C ARG A 43 -9.40 -13.82 -4.87
N ASP A 44 -8.18 -14.25 -4.55
CA ASP A 44 -7.78 -14.62 -3.19
C ASP A 44 -7.50 -13.37 -2.36
N THR A 45 -8.58 -12.76 -1.86
CA THR A 45 -8.51 -11.57 -1.02
C THR A 45 -7.78 -11.80 0.29
N LEU A 46 -7.74 -13.04 0.80
CA LEU A 46 -7.05 -13.34 2.06
C LEU A 46 -5.53 -13.25 1.87
N THR A 47 -5.03 -13.82 0.78
CA THR A 47 -3.62 -13.72 0.41
C THR A 47 -3.25 -12.27 0.11
N LEU A 48 -4.05 -11.56 -0.68
CA LEU A 48 -3.83 -10.15 -0.98
C LEU A 48 -3.74 -9.30 0.29
N LYS A 49 -4.71 -9.43 1.21
CA LYS A 49 -4.71 -8.68 2.47
C LYS A 49 -3.46 -8.94 3.32
N ARG A 50 -3.00 -10.19 3.37
CA ARG A 50 -1.78 -10.53 4.11
C ARG A 50 -0.56 -9.90 3.44
N ASP A 51 -0.43 -10.05 2.14
CA ASP A 51 0.79 -9.66 1.44
C ASP A 51 0.90 -8.14 1.26
N VAL A 52 -0.22 -7.43 1.07
CA VAL A 52 -0.23 -5.95 0.95
C VAL A 52 -0.45 -5.24 2.29
N GLY A 53 -1.10 -5.87 3.26
CA GLY A 53 -1.41 -5.25 4.56
C GLY A 53 -0.19 -5.11 5.47
N ASP A 54 0.87 -5.87 5.20
CA ASP A 54 2.16 -5.73 5.88
C ASP A 54 3.10 -4.74 5.14
N LEU A 55 2.71 -4.19 3.98
CA LEU A 55 3.52 -3.24 3.22
C LEU A 55 3.35 -1.80 3.72
N HIS A 56 4.43 -1.04 3.65
CA HIS A 56 4.40 0.40 3.78
C HIS A 56 3.71 1.07 2.58
N GLN A 57 3.24 2.30 2.78
CA GLN A 57 2.55 3.10 1.76
C GLN A 57 3.40 3.24 0.48
N SER A 58 4.70 3.51 0.62
CA SER A 58 5.61 3.63 -0.53
C SER A 58 5.85 2.28 -1.23
N GLU A 59 5.91 1.18 -0.49
CA GLU A 59 6.04 -0.18 -1.05
C GLU A 59 4.80 -0.61 -1.83
N LEU A 60 3.62 -0.31 -1.28
CA LEU A 60 2.35 -0.54 -1.96
C LEU A 60 2.23 0.38 -3.19
N GLY A 61 2.73 1.61 -3.11
CA GLY A 61 2.87 2.52 -4.25
C GLY A 61 3.71 1.89 -5.36
N ASP A 62 4.95 1.50 -5.07
CA ASP A 62 5.85 0.84 -6.02
C ASP A 62 5.23 -0.43 -6.64
N LEU A 63 4.52 -1.23 -5.83
CA LEU A 63 3.80 -2.40 -6.29
C LEU A 63 2.72 -2.02 -7.31
N LEU A 64 1.91 -0.99 -7.02
CA LEU A 64 0.91 -0.50 -7.96
C LEU A 64 1.58 -0.05 -9.26
N GLU A 65 2.68 0.70 -9.19
CA GLU A 65 3.40 1.17 -10.38
C GLU A 65 3.92 0.01 -11.23
N ALA A 66 4.40 -1.05 -10.60
CA ALA A 66 4.91 -2.25 -11.27
C ALA A 66 3.81 -3.16 -11.85
N LEU A 67 2.58 -3.11 -11.32
CA LEU A 67 1.45 -3.89 -11.82
C LEU A 67 0.87 -3.31 -13.13
N HIS A 68 0.20 -4.16 -13.91
CA HIS A 68 -0.55 -3.68 -15.07
C HIS A 68 -1.81 -2.90 -14.65
N PRO A 69 -2.30 -1.94 -15.47
CA PRO A 69 -3.48 -1.12 -15.12
C PRO A 69 -4.74 -1.91 -14.76
N GLU A 70 -4.97 -3.06 -15.40
CA GLU A 70 -6.08 -3.96 -15.07
C GLU A 70 -5.91 -4.63 -13.69
N GLN A 71 -4.67 -4.97 -13.32
CA GLN A 71 -4.36 -5.59 -12.04
C GLN A 71 -4.42 -4.59 -10.89
N ARG A 72 -3.97 -3.34 -11.10
CA ARG A 72 -4.10 -2.25 -10.11
C ARG A 72 -5.56 -2.06 -9.69
N ARG A 73 -6.44 -1.92 -10.69
CA ARG A 73 -7.89 -1.77 -10.46
C ARG A 73 -8.47 -2.98 -9.73
N ALA A 74 -8.15 -4.18 -10.21
CA ALA A 74 -8.62 -5.40 -9.57
C ALA A 74 -8.12 -5.55 -8.12
N LEU A 75 -6.89 -5.14 -7.81
CA LEU A 75 -6.33 -5.17 -6.45
C LEU A 75 -7.14 -4.27 -5.52
N VAL A 76 -7.36 -3.01 -5.91
CA VAL A 76 -8.12 -2.03 -5.11
C VAL A 76 -9.57 -2.47 -4.96
N GLU A 77 -10.21 -2.96 -6.03
CA GLU A 77 -11.58 -3.46 -5.98
C GLU A 77 -11.73 -4.69 -5.06
N LEU A 78 -10.78 -5.62 -5.10
CA LEU A 78 -10.81 -6.86 -4.32
C LEU A 78 -10.58 -6.61 -2.83
N LEU A 79 -9.72 -5.65 -2.49
CA LEU A 79 -9.42 -5.26 -1.12
C LEU A 79 -10.47 -4.31 -0.56
N GLY A 80 -11.01 -3.41 -1.39
CA GLY A 80 -12.05 -2.46 -1.02
C GLY A 80 -11.68 -1.64 0.21
N SER A 81 -12.45 -1.79 1.29
CA SER A 81 -12.19 -1.09 2.57
C SER A 81 -10.96 -1.58 3.33
N ASP A 82 -10.34 -2.69 2.92
CA ASP A 82 -9.09 -3.16 3.50
C ASP A 82 -7.86 -2.65 2.72
N PHE A 83 -8.06 -1.91 1.64
CA PHE A 83 -6.98 -1.29 0.88
C PHE A 83 -6.52 0.00 1.56
N ASP A 84 -5.21 0.15 1.76
CA ASP A 84 -4.65 1.41 2.27
C ASP A 84 -4.55 2.44 1.13
N PHE A 85 -5.56 3.30 1.05
CA PHE A 85 -5.64 4.38 0.06
C PHE A 85 -4.54 5.43 0.22
N SER A 86 -3.85 5.48 1.36
CA SER A 86 -2.70 6.36 1.55
C SER A 86 -1.56 6.04 0.59
N ALA A 87 -1.43 4.79 0.12
CA ALA A 87 -0.45 4.44 -0.90
C ALA A 87 -0.69 5.17 -2.25
N LEU A 88 -1.88 5.72 -2.48
CA LEU A 88 -2.16 6.49 -3.70
C LEU A 88 -1.39 7.83 -3.74
N THR A 89 -0.91 8.34 -2.61
CA THR A 89 -0.06 9.55 -2.58
C THR A 89 1.33 9.28 -3.14
N GLU A 90 1.79 8.02 -3.01
CA GLU A 90 3.15 7.57 -3.36
C GLU A 90 3.28 7.14 -4.83
N VAL A 91 2.16 7.00 -5.55
CA VAL A 91 2.18 6.66 -7.00
C VAL A 91 2.20 7.91 -7.88
N ASP A 92 2.71 7.75 -9.10
CA ASP A 92 2.61 8.76 -10.15
C ASP A 92 1.14 9.21 -10.39
N GLU A 93 0.98 10.50 -10.68
CA GLU A 93 -0.32 11.15 -10.89
C GLU A 93 -1.16 10.41 -11.95
N ALA A 94 -0.54 9.96 -13.05
CA ALA A 94 -1.26 9.26 -14.11
C ALA A 94 -1.86 7.94 -13.64
N ILE A 95 -1.17 7.24 -12.74
CA ILE A 95 -1.59 5.95 -12.17
C ILE A 95 -2.68 6.18 -11.14
N ARG A 96 -2.51 7.19 -10.29
CA ARG A 96 -3.49 7.61 -9.29
C ARG A 96 -4.84 7.91 -9.93
N LEU A 97 -4.84 8.77 -10.95
CA LEU A 97 -6.05 9.15 -11.66
C LEU A 97 -6.70 7.96 -12.37
N ASP A 98 -5.91 7.07 -12.98
CA ASP A 98 -6.43 5.83 -13.60
C ASP A 98 -7.16 4.96 -12.58
N ILE A 99 -6.59 4.79 -11.37
CA ILE A 99 -7.23 4.03 -10.30
C ILE A 99 -8.51 4.75 -9.87
N VAL A 100 -8.42 6.01 -9.43
CA VAL A 100 -9.53 6.78 -8.85
C VAL A 100 -10.72 6.93 -9.81
N ASP A 101 -10.47 7.19 -11.10
CA ASP A 101 -11.54 7.33 -12.11
C ASP A 101 -12.35 6.04 -12.31
N ASN A 102 -11.74 4.89 -12.01
CA ASN A 102 -12.37 3.58 -12.12
C ASN A 102 -12.95 3.07 -10.78
N LEU A 103 -12.72 3.75 -9.65
CA LEU A 103 -13.25 3.33 -8.36
C LEU A 103 -14.73 3.67 -8.20
N PRO A 104 -15.51 2.84 -7.49
CA PRO A 104 -16.86 3.21 -7.10
C PRO A 104 -16.81 4.40 -6.13
N ASN A 105 -17.80 5.30 -6.23
CA ASN A 105 -17.92 6.48 -5.35
C ASN A 105 -17.80 6.16 -3.85
N GLU A 106 -18.24 4.97 -3.45
CA GLU A 106 -18.16 4.46 -2.08
C GLU A 106 -16.71 4.34 -1.60
N GLN A 107 -15.83 3.82 -2.46
CA GLN A 107 -14.41 3.66 -2.17
C GLN A 107 -13.65 4.98 -2.30
N ILE A 108 -14.04 5.86 -3.22
CA ILE A 108 -13.49 7.22 -3.29
C ILE A 108 -13.78 7.98 -1.99
N ALA A 109 -15.01 7.90 -1.48
CA ALA A 109 -15.39 8.51 -0.21
C ALA A 109 -14.62 7.93 0.99
N GLN A 110 -14.24 6.65 0.92
CA GLN A 110 -13.39 5.99 1.91
C GLN A 110 -11.94 6.47 1.81
N ALA A 111 -11.38 6.51 0.59
CA ALA A 111 -10.03 7.00 0.32
C ALA A 111 -9.83 8.42 0.87
N VAL A 112 -10.78 9.32 0.58
CA VAL A 112 -10.76 10.71 1.08
C VAL A 112 -10.85 10.80 2.61
N GLN A 113 -11.44 9.80 3.29
CA GLN A 113 -11.51 9.77 4.76
C GLN A 113 -10.25 9.23 5.43
N GLU A 114 -9.53 8.32 4.76
CA GLU A 114 -8.31 7.70 5.30
C GLU A 114 -7.07 8.56 5.06
N LEU A 115 -7.08 9.38 4.01
CA LEU A 115 -6.02 10.33 3.72
C LEU A 115 -5.99 11.50 4.70
N ASP A 116 -4.80 12.07 4.91
CA ASP A 116 -4.66 13.34 5.62
C ASP A 116 -5.38 14.46 4.86
N SER A 117 -5.76 15.53 5.56
CA SER A 117 -6.48 16.66 4.96
C SER A 117 -5.70 17.35 3.84
N ASP A 118 -4.36 17.33 3.89
CA ASP A 118 -3.52 17.85 2.82
C ASP A 118 -3.45 16.91 1.60
N ASP A 119 -3.48 15.59 1.83
CA ASP A 119 -3.38 14.58 0.77
C ASP A 119 -4.72 14.33 0.06
N ALA A 120 -5.83 14.46 0.77
CA ALA A 120 -7.19 14.31 0.24
C ALA A 120 -7.53 15.31 -0.88
N VAL A 121 -6.80 16.43 -0.99
CA VAL A 121 -6.97 17.42 -2.07
C VAL A 121 -6.50 16.88 -3.43
N TYR A 122 -5.67 15.84 -3.44
CA TYR A 122 -5.07 15.26 -4.64
C TYR A 122 -5.83 14.06 -5.22
N ILE A 123 -7.04 13.77 -4.70
CA ILE A 123 -7.92 12.68 -5.12
C ILE A 123 -9.26 13.21 -5.63
#